data_AF-A0A1G3QVR9-F1
#
_entry.id   AF-A0A1G3QVR9-F1
#
_cell.length_a   1.000
_cell.length_b   1.000
_cell.length_c   1.000
_cell.angle_alpha   90.00
_cell.angle_beta   90.00
_cell.angle_gamma   90.00
#
_symmetry.space_group_name_H-M   'P 1'
#
loop_
_entity.id
_entity.type
_entity.pdbx_description
1 polymer ?
#
loop_
_entity_poly.entity_id
_entity_poly.type
_entity_poly.pdbx_seq_one_letter_code
_entity_poly.pdbx_strand_id
1 'polypeptide(L)' 'MRDQIQKDFVELSNQGLRTLGIAYKKKSSKALINKSDGTGMTLSRFLTLFDPPKPNIAETIASLKKGKSA' A
#
# COMPACT_ATOMS: atom_id res chain seq x y z
N MET A 1 14.07 -1.38 13.96
CA MET A 1 12.84 -2.12 13.56
C MET A 1 11.90 -1.24 12.76
N ARG A 2 11.40 -0.11 13.31
CA ARG A 2 10.49 0.80 12.56
C ARG A 2 11.08 1.32 11.26
N ASP A 3 12.34 1.75 11.29
CA ASP A 3 13.00 2.29 10.08
C ASP A 3 13.15 1.24 8.98
N GLN A 4 13.35 -0.03 9.35
CA GLN A 4 13.41 -1.13 8.38
C GLN A 4 12.04 -1.36 7.74
N ILE A 5 10.97 -1.39 8.54
CA ILE A 5 9.59 -1.52 8.04
C ILE A 5 9.25 -0.35 7.10
N GLN A 6 9.68 0.87 7.44
CA GLN A 6 9.48 2.04 6.59
C GLN A 6 10.27 1.95 5.29
N LYS A 7 11.53 1.48 5.36
CA LYS A 7 12.36 1.25 4.18
C LYS A 7 11.70 0.23 3.24
N ASP A 8 11.27 -0.91 3.77
CA ASP A 8 10.61 -1.96 2.99
C ASP A 8 9.32 -1.44 2.34
N PHE A 9 8.52 -0.67 3.09
CA PHE A 9 7.31 -0.04 2.55
C PHE A 9 7.61 0.90 1.38
N VAL A 10 8.63 1.75 1.50
CA VAL A 10 9.06 2.69 0.44
C VAL A 10 9.57 1.92 -0.77
N GLU A 11 10.39 0.89 -0.55
CA GLU A 11 10.96 0.07 -1.62
C GLU A 11 9.87 -0.64 -2.44
N LEU A 12 8.91 -1.29 -1.77
CA LEU A 12 7.78 -1.96 -2.42
C LEU A 12 6.89 -0.95 -3.16
N SER A 13 6.65 0.22 -2.57
CA SER A 13 5.83 1.27 -3.19
C SER A 13 6.50 1.84 -4.45
N ASN A 14 7.82 2.03 -4.43
CA ASN A 14 8.58 2.52 -5.58
C ASN A 14 8.61 1.52 -6.75
N GLN A 15 8.37 0.23 -6.49
CA GLN A 15 8.19 -0.78 -7.53
C GLN A 15 6.79 -0.73 -8.18
N GLY A 16 5.92 0.18 -7.75
CA GLY A 16 4.54 0.27 -8.26
C GLY A 16 3.58 -0.76 -7.66
N LEU A 17 3.96 -1.42 -6.57
CA LEU A 17 3.11 -2.39 -5.88
C LEU A 17 2.22 -1.68 -4.85
N ARG A 18 0.91 -1.94 -4.91
CA ARG A 18 -0.01 -1.53 -3.85
C ARG A 18 0.32 -2.32 -2.59
N THR A 19 0.79 -1.64 -1.55
CA THR A 19 1.28 -2.28 -0.32
C THR A 19 0.31 -2.06 0.84
N LEU A 20 -0.11 -3.14 1.50
CA LEU A 20 -0.99 -3.15 2.67
C LEU A 20 -0.28 -3.73 3.89
N GLY A 21 -0.36 -3.07 5.04
CA GLY A 21 0.15 -3.58 6.31
C GLY A 21 -0.87 -4.49 7.00
N ILE A 22 -0.49 -5.73 7.29
CA ILE A 22 -1.32 -6.66 8.05
C ILE A 22 -0.91 -6.60 9.52
N ALA A 23 -1.82 -6.17 10.38
CA ALA A 23 -1.59 -6.08 11.82
C ALA A 23 -2.64 -6.88 12.59
N TYR A 24 -2.25 -7.41 13.75
CA TYR A 24 -3.14 -8.18 14.62
C TYR A 24 -2.97 -7.79 16.08
N LYS A 25 -4.01 -8.07 16.87
CA LYS A 25 -4.03 -7.89 18.32
C LYS A 25 -4.85 -9.02 18.91
N LYS A 26 -4.32 -9.67 19.94
CA LYS A 26 -5.08 -10.68 20.68
C LYS A 26 -6.15 -9.98 21.51
N LYS A 27 -7.43 -10.33 21.31
CA LYS A 27 -8.54 -9.88 22.14
C LYS A 27 -9.04 -11.04 23.01
N SER A 28 -9.50 -10.73 24.22
CA SER A 28 -10.32 -11.66 25.00
C SER A 28 -11.66 -11.86 24.27
N SER A 29 -12.11 -13.10 24.16
CA SER A 29 -13.30 -13.45 23.38
C SER A 29 -14.54 -12.83 24.03
N LYS A 30 -15.40 -12.23 23.18
CA LYS A 30 -16.74 -11.63 23.44
C LYS A 30 -16.86 -10.10 23.48
N ALA A 31 -15.79 -9.32 23.43
CA ALA A 31 -15.94 -7.86 23.32
C ALA A 31 -16.26 -7.43 21.88
N LEU A 32 -17.37 -6.69 21.68
CA LEU A 32 -17.71 -6.07 20.39
C LEU A 32 -16.53 -5.25 19.85
N ILE A 33 -16.35 -5.28 18.52
CA ILE A 33 -15.32 -4.46 17.85
C ILE A 33 -15.82 -3.02 17.78
N ASN A 34 -14.97 -2.08 18.19
CA ASN A 34 -15.22 -0.65 18.07
C ASN A 34 -13.98 0.07 17.51
N LYS A 35 -14.10 1.37 17.25
CA LYS A 35 -13.07 2.18 16.58
C LYS A 35 -11.73 2.21 17.33
N SER A 36 -11.72 2.11 18.66
CA SER A 36 -10.47 2.16 19.44
C SER A 36 -9.67 0.85 19.35
N ASP A 37 -10.29 -0.25 18.90
CA ASP A 37 -9.62 -1.54 18.76
C ASP A 37 -8.56 -1.57 17.64
N GLY A 38 -8.61 -0.61 16.71
CA GLY A 38 -7.56 -0.43 15.70
C GLY A 38 -6.22 0.05 16.26
N THR A 39 -6.15 0.36 17.56
CA THR A 39 -4.93 0.83 18.22
C THR A 39 -4.21 -0.27 19.01
N GLY A 40 -2.89 -0.14 19.15
CA GLY A 40 -2.07 -1.13 19.86
C GLY A 40 -2.02 -2.49 19.16
N MET A 41 -2.13 -2.50 17.83
CA MET A 41 -1.93 -3.69 17.01
C MET A 41 -0.44 -3.90 16.73
N THR A 42 -0.04 -5.16 16.52
CA THR A 42 1.30 -5.52 16.09
C THR A 42 1.31 -5.76 14.59
N LEU A 43 2.15 -5.04 13.85
CA LEU A 43 2.36 -5.29 12.43
C LEU A 43 3.04 -6.66 12.27
N SER A 44 2.44 -7.53 11.46
CA SER A 44 3.00 -8.85 11.13
C SER A 44 3.84 -8.80 9.87
N ARG A 45 3.29 -8.26 8.78
CA ARG A 45 3.89 -8.31 7.44
C ARG A 45 3.19 -7.35 6.49
N PHE A 46 3.77 -7.20 5.30
CA PHE A 46 3.11 -6.56 4.16
C PHE A 46 2.44 -7.59 3.25
N LEU A 47 1.35 -7.17 2.62
CA LEU A 47 0.73 -7.82 1.46
C LEU A 47 0.84 -6.85 0.29
N THR A 48 1.39 -7.30 -0.83
CA THR A 48 1.56 -6.48 -2.04
C THR A 48 0.66 -6.98 -3.17
N LEU A 49 0.03 -6.05 -3.88
CA LEU A 49 -0.81 -6.32 -5.03
C LEU A 49 -0.28 -5.55 -6.24
N PHE A 50 -0.12 -6.25 -7.37
CA PHE A 50 0.20 -5.63 -8.63
C PHE A 50 -1.09 -5.20 -9.34
N ASP A 51 -1.18 -3.92 -9.70
CA ASP A 51 -2.28 -3.37 -10.48
C ASP A 51 -1.75 -3.05 -11.88
N PRO A 52 -1.92 -3.95 -12.86
CA PRO A 52 -1.31 -3.79 -14.15
C PRO A 52 -1.84 -2.53 -14.84
N PRO A 53 -0.96 -1.73 -15.48
CA PRO A 53 -1.40 -0.59 -16.24
C PRO A 53 -2.36 -1.02 -17.35
N LYS A 54 -3.32 -0.15 -17.68
CA LYS A 54 -4.19 -0.36 -18.84
C LYS A 54 -3.33 -0.52 -20.10
N PRO A 55 -3.76 -1.35 -21.07
CA PRO A 55 -3.11 -1.43 -22.36
C PRO A 55 -2.97 -0.03 -22.98
N ASN A 56 -1.84 0.21 -23.65
CA ASN A 56 -1.54 1.45 -24.37
C ASN A 56 -1.48 2.75 -23.52
N ILE A 57 -1.39 2.64 -22.19
CA ILE A 57 -1.38 3.82 -21.31
C ILE A 57 -0.09 4.64 -21.45
N ALA A 58 1.04 4.01 -21.78
CA ALA A 58 2.32 4.68 -21.92
C ALA A 58 2.31 5.63 -23.13
N GLU A 59 1.77 5.17 -24.26
CA GLU A 59 1.58 5.92 -25.50
C GLU A 59 0.61 7.09 -25.29
N THR A 60 -0.47 6.82 -24.55
CA THR A 60 -1.47 7.84 -24.18
C THR A 60 -0.81 8.96 -23.38
N ILE A 61 -0.02 8.62 -22.35
CA ILE A 61 0.72 9.61 -21.54
C ILE A 61 1.73 10.39 -22.39
N ALA A 62 2.47 9.70 -23.27
CA ALA A 62 3.45 10.34 -24.15
C ALA A 62 2.81 11.36 -25.10
N SER A 63 1.65 11.01 -25.67
CA SER A 63 0.88 11.88 -26.56
C SER A 63 0.38 13.13 -25.84
N LEU A 64 -0.15 12.97 -24.62
CA LEU A 64 -0.60 14.08 -23.78
C LEU A 64 0.55 15.02 -23.37
N LYS A 65 1.76 14.49 -23.12
CA LYS A 65 2.93 15.34 -22.82
C LYS A 65 3.33 16.21 -24.02
N LYS A 66 3.31 15.66 -25.23
CA LYS A 66 3.64 16.40 -26.47
C LYS A 66 2.62 17.51 -26.77
N GLY A 67 1.33 17.23 -26.57
CA GLY A 67 0.24 18.19 -26.81
C GLY A 67 0.20 19.39 -25.85
N LYS A 68 0.93 19.37 -24.72
CA LYS A 68 1.03 20.50 -23.77
C LYS A 68 2.09 21.56 -24.15
N SER A 69 2.80 21.38 -25.26
CA SER A 69 3.86 22.29 -25.72
C SER A 69 3.48 23.10 -26.97
N ALA A 70 2.18 23.18 -27.29
CA ALA A 70 1.63 23.97 -28.40
C ALA A 70 0.81 25.15 -27.88
#